data_AF-A0A7W0ZDQ3-F1
#
_entry.id   AF-A0A7W0ZDQ3-F1
#
_cell.length_a   1.000
_cell.length_b   1.000
_cell.length_c   1.000
_cell.angle_alpha   90.00
_cell.angle_beta   90.00
_cell.angle_gamma   90.00
#
_symmetry.space_group_name_H-M   'P 1'
#
loop_
_entity.id
_entity.type
_entity.pdbx_description
1 polymer ?
#
loop_
_entity_poly.entity_id
_entity_poly.type
_entity_poly.pdbx_seq_one_letter_code
_entity_poly.pdbx_strand_id
1 'polypeptide(L)'
;MFSVARFAELGRRAVELVRDHHTARPLEKGIDRESLRQGLGLGPEVFDGFLARTSILTEEGSLVRLPEHTVTLKPKESEQRDRLIKLIDEGAFAPPLTAALGAPAALLRALTESGELVKIGDFYLTARRAEEARGQVRRLIEVEGPATIAQIRDALATSRKYAVPLCEWLDSTGATKRQGDVRALGSHP
;
A
#
# COMPACT_ATOMS: atom_id res chain seq x y z
N MET A 1 -31.09 -19.54 -6.04
CA MET A 1 -31.59 -18.28 -6.66
C MET A 1 -32.30 -17.48 -5.56
N PHE A 2 -31.93 -16.21 -5.34
CA PHE A 2 -32.58 -15.39 -4.31
C PHE A 2 -34.01 -15.05 -4.71
N SER A 3 -34.95 -15.02 -3.75
CA SER A 3 -36.21 -14.29 -3.95
C SER A 3 -35.91 -12.79 -4.02
N VAL A 4 -36.75 -12.03 -4.72
CA VAL A 4 -36.59 -10.56 -4.84
C VAL A 4 -36.52 -9.90 -3.46
N ALA A 5 -37.39 -10.32 -2.53
CA ALA A 5 -37.39 -9.80 -1.16
C ALA A 5 -36.09 -10.11 -0.39
N ARG A 6 -35.56 -11.33 -0.50
CA ARG A 6 -34.30 -11.72 0.16
C ARG A 6 -33.11 -10.99 -0.44
N PHE A 7 -33.09 -10.79 -1.76
CA PHE A 7 -32.02 -10.04 -2.43
C PHE A 7 -32.00 -8.57 -1.98
N ALA A 8 -33.17 -7.93 -1.90
CA ALA A 8 -33.28 -6.55 -1.42
C ALA A 8 -32.84 -6.39 0.04
N GLU A 9 -33.17 -7.34 0.90
CA GLU A 9 -32.76 -7.35 2.31
C GLU A 9 -31.24 -7.50 2.46
N LEU A 10 -30.63 -8.43 1.72
CA LEU A 10 -29.17 -8.58 1.69
C LEU A 10 -28.49 -7.31 1.17
N GLY A 11 -29.08 -6.66 0.17
CA GLY A 11 -28.61 -5.37 -0.35
C GLY A 11 -28.55 -4.29 0.73
N ARG A 12 -29.65 -4.10 1.48
CA ARG A 12 -29.71 -3.13 2.58
C ARG A 12 -28.65 -3.40 3.65
N ARG A 13 -28.59 -4.65 4.12
CA ARG A 13 -27.64 -5.04 5.17
C ARG A 13 -26.19 -4.91 4.70
N ALA A 14 -25.89 -5.21 3.44
CA ALA A 14 -24.56 -5.02 2.89
C ALA A 14 -24.16 -3.54 2.86
N VAL A 15 -25.07 -2.66 2.44
CA VAL A 15 -24.85 -1.20 2.44
C VAL A 15 -24.61 -0.68 3.86
N GLU A 16 -25.38 -1.15 4.85
CA GLU A 16 -25.18 -0.77 6.26
C GLU A 16 -23.80 -1.19 6.77
N LEU A 17 -23.42 -2.46 6.58
CA LEU A 17 -22.10 -2.95 7.00
C LEU A 17 -20.94 -2.16 6.37
N VAL A 18 -21.04 -1.87 5.06
CA VAL A 18 -20.00 -1.10 4.35
C VAL A 18 -19.98 0.36 4.83
N ARG A 19 -21.15 0.99 5.04
CA ARG A 19 -21.25 2.36 5.55
C ARG A 19 -20.68 2.49 6.97
N ASP A 20 -20.98 1.54 7.84
CA ASP A 20 -20.47 1.50 9.20
C ASP A 20 -18.95 1.35 9.19
N HIS A 21 -18.42 0.50 8.30
CA HIS A 21 -16.97 0.36 8.09
C HIS A 21 -16.32 1.69 7.66
N HIS A 22 -16.88 2.36 6.64
CA HIS A 22 -16.37 3.65 6.18
C HIS A 22 -16.44 4.74 7.25
N THR A 23 -17.50 4.75 8.06
CA THR A 23 -17.67 5.71 9.15
C THR A 23 -16.63 5.48 10.25
N ALA A 24 -16.39 4.21 10.60
CA ALA A 24 -15.39 3.83 11.60
C ALA A 24 -13.95 4.00 11.09
N ARG A 25 -13.72 3.82 9.78
CA ARG A 25 -12.39 3.80 9.15
C ARG A 25 -12.40 4.61 7.85
N PRO A 26 -12.50 5.95 7.92
CA PRO A 26 -12.64 6.81 6.74
C PRO A 26 -11.43 6.80 5.81
N LEU A 27 -10.28 6.35 6.31
CA LEU A 27 -9.03 6.23 5.57
C LEU A 27 -8.85 4.89 4.85
N GLU A 28 -9.74 3.91 5.06
CA GLU A 28 -9.74 2.66 4.29
C GLU A 28 -10.64 2.79 3.06
N LYS A 29 -10.18 2.29 1.91
CA LYS A 29 -10.92 2.37 0.63
C LYS A 29 -12.23 1.59 0.61
N GLY A 30 -12.32 0.53 1.41
CA GLY A 30 -13.47 -0.36 1.49
C GLY A 30 -13.32 -1.41 2.58
N ILE A 31 -14.37 -2.20 2.79
CA ILE A 31 -14.34 -3.36 3.67
C ILE A 31 -13.73 -4.56 2.91
N ASP A 32 -12.99 -5.41 3.61
CA ASP A 32 -12.51 -6.66 3.05
C ASP A 32 -13.69 -7.57 2.64
N ARG A 33 -13.56 -8.21 1.47
CA ARG A 33 -14.60 -9.05 0.87
C ARG A 33 -15.06 -10.15 1.82
N GLU A 34 -14.12 -10.81 2.49
CA GLU A 34 -14.39 -11.91 3.42
C GLU A 34 -15.07 -11.39 4.69
N SER A 35 -14.67 -10.22 5.19
CA SER A 35 -15.33 -9.55 6.31
C SER A 35 -16.79 -9.20 6.00
N LEU A 36 -17.08 -8.68 4.80
CA LEU A 36 -18.45 -8.41 4.37
C LEU A 36 -19.27 -9.70 4.24
N ARG A 37 -18.69 -10.76 3.65
CA ARG A 37 -19.34 -12.07 3.51
C ARG A 37 -19.74 -12.64 4.87
N GLN A 38 -18.82 -12.60 5.84
CA GLN A 38 -19.06 -13.05 7.20
C GLN A 38 -20.15 -12.21 7.88
N GLY A 39 -20.12 -10.88 7.73
CA GLY A 39 -21.14 -9.98 8.28
C GLY A 39 -22.56 -10.21 7.72
N LEU A 40 -22.65 -10.66 6.47
CA LEU A 40 -23.90 -11.06 5.81
C LEU A 40 -24.32 -12.50 6.14
N GLY A 41 -23.44 -13.31 6.74
CA GLY A 41 -23.71 -14.71 7.07
C GLY A 41 -23.93 -15.60 5.83
N LEU A 42 -23.26 -15.30 4.71
CA LEU A 42 -23.41 -16.01 3.45
C LEU A 42 -22.28 -17.01 3.21
N GLY A 43 -22.60 -18.16 2.59
CA GLY A 43 -21.59 -19.06 2.02
C GLY A 43 -20.90 -18.44 0.79
N PRO A 44 -19.68 -18.88 0.42
CA PRO A 44 -18.89 -18.28 -0.66
C PRO A 44 -19.65 -18.15 -1.99
N GLU A 45 -20.19 -19.24 -2.52
CA GLU A 45 -20.90 -19.23 -3.82
C GLU A 45 -22.13 -18.30 -3.82
N VAL A 46 -22.84 -18.25 -2.69
CA VAL A 46 -24.03 -17.42 -2.53
C VAL A 46 -23.66 -15.94 -2.46
N PHE A 47 -22.54 -15.63 -1.82
CA PHE A 47 -22.02 -14.28 -1.73
C PHE A 47 -21.47 -13.79 -3.07
N ASP A 48 -20.74 -14.64 -3.79
CA ASP A 48 -20.25 -14.33 -5.14
C ASP A 48 -21.41 -14.07 -6.09
N GLY A 49 -22.45 -14.90 -6.06
CA GLY A 49 -23.66 -14.69 -6.84
C GLY A 49 -24.46 -13.45 -6.43
N PHE A 50 -24.38 -13.01 -5.18
CA PHE A 50 -24.97 -11.75 -4.72
C PHE A 50 -24.20 -10.55 -5.26
N LEU A 51 -22.88 -10.53 -5.08
CA LEU A 51 -22.02 -9.44 -5.55
C LEU A 51 -22.06 -9.28 -7.07
N ALA A 52 -22.01 -10.39 -7.82
CA ALA A 52 -22.08 -10.36 -9.28
C ALA A 52 -23.39 -9.77 -9.84
N ARG A 53 -24.46 -9.72 -9.02
CA ARG A 53 -25.77 -9.20 -9.42
C ARG A 53 -26.09 -7.83 -8.83
N THR A 54 -25.34 -7.38 -7.84
CA THR A 54 -25.61 -6.15 -7.12
C THR A 54 -24.87 -4.99 -7.76
N SER A 55 -25.56 -3.89 -8.06
CA SER A 55 -24.94 -2.68 -8.63
C SER A 55 -24.72 -1.57 -7.61
N ILE A 56 -25.07 -1.82 -6.34
CA ILE A 56 -25.00 -0.85 -5.24
C ILE A 56 -23.65 -0.86 -4.51
N LEU A 57 -22.75 -1.78 -4.88
CA LEU A 57 -21.41 -1.91 -4.33
C LEU A 57 -20.41 -1.97 -5.48
N THR A 58 -19.18 -1.51 -5.22
CA THR A 58 -18.05 -1.59 -6.14
C THR A 58 -17.01 -2.53 -5.57
N GLU A 59 -16.57 -3.49 -6.37
CA GLU A 59 -15.46 -4.39 -6.06
C GLU A 59 -14.14 -3.76 -6.56
N GLU A 60 -13.14 -3.67 -5.68
CA GLU A 60 -11.80 -3.16 -6.00
C GLU A 60 -10.76 -4.16 -5.44
N GLY A 61 -10.35 -5.11 -6.27
CA GLY A 61 -9.49 -6.22 -5.83
C GLY A 61 -10.18 -7.08 -4.76
N SER A 62 -9.60 -7.11 -3.56
CA SER A 62 -10.17 -7.83 -2.40
C SER A 62 -11.09 -6.96 -1.54
N LEU A 63 -11.34 -5.70 -1.93
CA LEU A 63 -12.16 -4.76 -1.18
C LEU A 63 -13.53 -4.58 -1.84
N VAL A 64 -14.52 -4.27 -1.01
CA VAL A 64 -15.86 -3.87 -1.42
C VAL A 64 -16.16 -2.52 -0.81
N ARG A 65 -16.67 -1.57 -1.61
CA ARG A 65 -17.01 -0.22 -1.15
C ARG A 65 -18.32 0.27 -1.72
N LEU A 66 -18.90 1.26 -1.05
CA LEU A 66 -19.93 2.12 -1.65
C LEU A 66 -19.31 2.94 -2.79
N PRO A 67 -19.99 3.07 -3.95
CA PRO A 67 -19.48 3.82 -5.10
C PRO A 67 -19.10 5.27 -4.76
N GLU A 68 -19.81 5.88 -3.82
CA GLU A 68 -19.69 7.28 -3.42
C GLU A 68 -18.58 7.51 -2.39
N HIS A 69 -18.07 6.46 -1.76
CA HIS A 69 -17.01 6.59 -0.75
C HIS A 69 -15.69 6.92 -1.41
N THR A 70 -15.13 8.06 -1.01
CA THR A 70 -13.80 8.52 -1.43
C THR A 70 -12.99 8.84 -0.19
N VAL A 71 -11.79 8.26 -0.10
CA VAL A 71 -10.85 8.57 0.99
C VAL A 71 -10.38 10.01 0.82
N THR A 72 -10.71 10.86 1.79
CA THR A 72 -10.28 12.26 1.85
C THR A 72 -9.69 12.55 3.21
N LEU A 73 -8.51 13.17 3.23
CA LEU A 73 -7.85 13.56 4.47
C LEU A 73 -8.53 14.81 5.04
N LYS A 74 -8.93 14.75 6.31
CA LYS A 74 -9.38 15.92 7.06
C LYS A 74 -8.23 16.93 7.23
N PRO A 75 -8.48 18.21 7.56
CA PRO A 75 -7.42 19.21 7.69
C PRO A 75 -6.28 18.78 8.62
N LYS A 76 -6.61 18.22 9.80
CA LYS A 76 -5.62 17.72 10.77
C LYS A 76 -4.78 16.56 10.22
N GLU A 77 -5.38 15.67 9.43
CA GLU A 77 -4.70 14.54 8.81
C GLU A 77 -3.81 15.02 7.65
N SER A 78 -4.25 16.04 6.91
CA SER A 78 -3.46 16.70 5.86
C SER A 78 -2.21 17.39 6.44
N GLU A 79 -2.35 18.14 7.54
CA GLU A 79 -1.21 18.74 8.24
C GLU A 79 -0.23 17.67 8.78
N GLN A 80 -0.75 16.52 9.18
CA GLN A 80 0.08 15.41 9.64
C GLN A 80 0.80 14.73 8.47
N ARG A 81 0.11 14.51 7.34
CA ARG A 81 0.71 14.04 6.09
C ARG A 81 1.87 14.95 5.68
N ASP A 82 1.65 16.26 5.62
CA ASP A 82 2.66 17.21 5.14
C ASP A 82 3.92 17.19 6.01
N ARG A 83 3.74 17.09 7.34
CA ARG A 83 4.84 16.90 8.28
C ARG A 83 5.57 15.57 8.08
N LEU A 84 4.85 14.48 7.83
CA LEU A 84 5.44 13.16 7.59
C LEU A 84 6.24 13.13 6.29
N ILE A 85 5.68 13.65 5.20
CA ILE A 85 6.35 13.73 3.90
C ILE A 85 7.66 14.51 4.04
N LYS A 86 7.60 15.69 4.68
CA LYS A 86 8.80 16.50 4.92
C LYS A 86 9.85 15.76 5.73
N LEU A 87 9.46 15.17 6.86
CA LEU A 87 10.37 14.43 7.75
C LEU A 87 11.06 13.25 7.04
N ILE A 88 10.31 12.50 6.23
CA ILE A 88 10.84 11.37 5.46
C ILE A 88 11.80 11.89 4.38
N ASP A 89 11.42 12.94 3.65
CA ASP A 89 12.23 13.49 2.57
C ASP A 89 13.56 14.11 3.03
N GLU A 90 13.56 14.72 4.22
CA GLU A 90 14.76 15.26 4.88
C GLU A 90 15.77 14.15 5.24
N GLY A 91 15.28 12.94 5.54
CA GLY A 91 16.11 11.78 5.82
C GLY A 91 16.72 11.10 4.59
N ALA A 92 16.37 11.55 3.37
CA ALA A 92 16.81 10.96 2.10
C ALA A 92 16.64 9.42 2.08
N PHE A 93 17.75 8.66 2.01
CA PHE A 93 17.75 7.19 2.02
C PHE A 93 18.05 6.58 3.41
N ALA A 94 17.97 7.40 4.46
CA ALA A 94 18.06 7.01 5.86
C ALA A 94 16.99 7.72 6.71
N PRO A 95 15.70 7.61 6.36
CA PRO A 95 14.62 8.29 7.09
C PRO A 95 14.45 7.71 8.51
N PRO A 96 13.72 8.41 9.40
CA PRO A 96 13.30 7.83 10.67
C PRO A 96 12.55 6.52 10.46
N LEU A 97 12.77 5.57 11.37
CA LEU A 97 12.02 4.31 11.35
C LEU A 97 10.54 4.55 11.65
N THR A 98 9.69 3.61 11.26
CA THR A 98 8.24 3.67 11.45
C THR A 98 7.86 3.98 12.89
N ALA A 99 8.54 3.36 13.87
CA ALA A 99 8.30 3.56 15.29
C ALA A 99 8.60 5.01 15.77
N ALA A 100 9.46 5.73 15.06
CA ALA A 100 9.86 7.10 15.39
C ALA A 100 9.02 8.17 14.67
N LEU A 101 8.13 7.79 13.75
CA LEU A 101 7.32 8.75 12.97
C LEU A 101 6.18 9.39 13.78
N GLY A 102 5.74 8.76 14.89
CA GLY A 102 4.62 9.25 15.70
C GLY A 102 3.29 9.35 14.93
N ALA A 103 3.14 8.60 13.83
CA ALA A 103 1.97 8.63 12.96
C ALA A 103 0.98 7.50 13.28
N PRO A 104 -0.35 7.76 13.22
CA PRO A 104 -1.35 6.71 13.24
C PRO A 104 -1.12 5.71 12.10
N ALA A 105 -1.22 4.41 12.41
CA ALA A 105 -1.07 3.35 11.43
C ALA A 105 -2.06 3.47 10.26
N ALA A 106 -3.28 3.96 10.53
CA ALA A 106 -4.29 4.21 9.49
C ALA A 106 -3.85 5.28 8.48
N LEU A 107 -3.19 6.34 8.92
CA LEU A 107 -2.67 7.38 8.02
C LEU A 107 -1.52 6.85 7.17
N LEU A 108 -0.56 6.13 7.77
CA LEU A 108 0.55 5.53 7.02
C LEU A 108 0.03 4.54 5.96
N ARG A 109 -0.98 3.73 6.31
CA ARG A 109 -1.64 2.83 5.36
C ARG A 109 -2.29 3.59 4.23
N ALA A 110 -3.10 4.60 4.53
CA ALA A 110 -3.79 5.42 3.52
C ALA A 110 -2.80 6.08 2.55
N LEU A 111 -1.71 6.64 3.06
CA LEU A 111 -0.66 7.25 2.24
C LEU A 111 0.13 6.21 1.42
N THR A 112 0.20 4.96 1.87
CA THR A 112 0.80 3.87 1.09
C THR A 112 -0.16 3.42 -0.02
N GLU A 113 -1.45 3.30 0.28
CA GLU A 113 -2.48 2.90 -0.67
C GLU A 113 -2.80 4.00 -1.70
N SER A 114 -2.56 5.27 -1.38
CA SER A 114 -2.61 6.40 -2.33
C SER A 114 -1.35 6.49 -3.21
N GLY A 115 -0.30 5.74 -2.86
CA GLY A 115 0.97 5.76 -3.57
C GLY A 115 1.86 6.95 -3.22
N GLU A 116 1.56 7.72 -2.18
CA GLU A 116 2.42 8.83 -1.71
C GLU A 116 3.64 8.32 -0.94
N LEU A 117 3.47 7.22 -0.19
CA LEU A 117 4.52 6.54 0.55
C LEU A 117 4.76 5.12 0.02
N VAL A 118 6.00 4.68 0.13
CA VAL A 118 6.44 3.32 -0.18
C VAL A 118 7.01 2.71 1.09
N LYS A 119 6.42 1.60 1.55
CA LYS A 119 6.93 0.84 2.70
C LYS A 119 8.17 0.06 2.29
N ILE A 120 9.27 0.26 3.01
CA ILE A 120 10.53 -0.47 2.82
C ILE A 120 10.96 -1.03 4.18
N GLY A 121 10.75 -2.33 4.39
CA GLY A 121 11.05 -2.97 5.68
C GLY A 121 10.41 -2.24 6.86
N ASP A 122 11.21 -1.67 7.75
CA ASP A 122 10.80 -0.94 8.95
C ASP A 122 10.74 0.60 8.79
N PHE A 123 10.91 1.15 7.58
CA PHE A 123 10.76 2.57 7.27
C PHE A 123 9.85 2.82 6.05
N TYR A 124 9.69 4.09 5.69
CA TYR A 124 8.97 4.55 4.51
C TYR A 124 9.85 5.52 3.73
N LEU A 125 9.76 5.49 2.40
CA LEU A 125 10.18 6.57 1.53
C LEU A 125 8.96 7.23 0.91
N THR A 126 9.07 8.49 0.52
CA THR A 126 8.09 9.06 -0.43
C THR A 126 8.24 8.38 -1.78
N ALA A 127 7.19 8.38 -2.59
CA ALA A 127 7.25 7.80 -3.94
C ALA A 127 8.40 8.39 -4.77
N ARG A 128 8.62 9.70 -4.66
CA ARG A 128 9.76 10.39 -5.29
C ARG A 128 11.09 9.81 -4.84
N ARG A 129 11.32 9.65 -3.53
CA ARG A 129 12.58 9.10 -2.99
C ARG A 129 12.75 7.63 -3.36
N ALA A 130 11.68 6.84 -3.38
CA ALA A 130 11.75 5.44 -3.81
C ALA A 130 12.19 5.32 -5.28
N GLU A 131 11.66 6.18 -6.16
CA GLU A 131 12.06 6.23 -7.57
C GLU A 131 13.49 6.76 -7.76
N GLU A 132 13.90 7.75 -6.97
CA GLU A 132 15.30 8.22 -6.96
C GLU A 132 16.27 7.10 -6.57
N ALA A 133 15.94 6.31 -5.56
CA ALA A 133 16.76 5.17 -5.13
C ALA A 133 16.85 4.12 -6.26
N ARG A 134 15.71 3.78 -6.87
CA ARG A 134 15.66 2.87 -8.04
C ARG A 134 16.55 3.37 -9.17
N GLY A 135 16.41 4.64 -9.56
CA GLY A 135 17.19 5.23 -10.64
C GLY A 135 18.70 5.28 -10.35
N GLN A 136 19.11 5.52 -9.11
CA GLN A 136 20.52 5.49 -8.72
C GLN A 136 21.09 4.06 -8.78
N VAL A 137 20.36 3.07 -8.28
CA VAL A 137 20.77 1.66 -8.34
C VAL A 137 20.82 1.15 -9.78
N ARG A 138 19.82 1.50 -10.61
CA ARG A 138 19.83 1.17 -12.04
C ARG A 138 21.08 1.72 -12.72
N ARG A 139 21.36 3.02 -12.55
CA ARG A 139 22.56 3.65 -13.13
C ARG A 139 23.85 3.01 -12.66
N LEU A 140 23.97 2.70 -11.36
CA LEU A 140 25.13 1.98 -10.82
C LEU A 140 25.35 0.66 -11.56
N ILE A 141 24.29 -0.14 -11.74
CA ILE A 141 24.39 -1.45 -12.38
C ILE A 141 24.66 -1.33 -13.89
N GLU A 142 24.10 -0.32 -14.56
CA GLU A 142 24.35 -0.06 -15.98
C GLU A 142 25.81 0.34 -16.26
N VAL A 143 26.42 1.10 -15.36
CA VAL A 143 27.79 1.62 -15.52
C VAL A 143 28.84 0.63 -15.03
N GLU A 144 28.63 0.01 -13.87
CA GLU A 144 29.63 -0.83 -13.19
C GLU A 144 29.36 -2.34 -13.32
N GLY A 145 28.17 -2.73 -13.80
CA GLY A 145 27.70 -4.12 -13.79
C GLY A 145 27.04 -4.52 -12.46
N PRO A 146 26.74 -5.83 -12.26
CA PRO A 146 26.06 -6.30 -11.06
C PRO A 146 26.71 -5.83 -9.75
N ALA A 147 25.93 -5.22 -8.87
CA ALA A 147 26.43 -4.51 -7.70
C ALA A 147 26.14 -5.26 -6.38
N THR A 148 27.11 -5.26 -5.47
CA THR A 148 26.93 -5.75 -4.10
C THR A 148 26.07 -4.79 -3.28
N ILE A 149 25.54 -5.25 -2.14
CA ILE A 149 24.85 -4.38 -1.16
C ILE A 149 25.77 -3.24 -0.68
N ALA A 150 27.08 -3.49 -0.56
CA ALA A 150 28.03 -2.47 -0.13
C ALA A 150 28.13 -1.33 -1.15
N GLN A 151 28.23 -1.65 -2.45
CA GLN A 151 28.25 -0.65 -3.52
C GLN A 151 26.93 0.13 -3.58
N ILE A 152 25.78 -0.55 -3.46
CA ILE A 152 24.46 0.12 -3.44
C ILE A 152 24.33 1.05 -2.22
N ARG A 153 24.77 0.60 -1.04
CA ARG A 153 24.81 1.43 0.18
C ARG A 153 25.62 2.70 -0.05
N ASP A 154 26.80 2.56 -0.64
CA ASP A 154 27.72 3.68 -0.86
C ASP A 154 27.17 4.66 -1.90
N ALA A 155 26.59 4.14 -3.00
CA ALA A 155 25.93 4.95 -4.02
C ALA A 155 24.75 5.76 -3.46
N LEU A 156 23.98 5.18 -2.54
CA LEU A 156 22.86 5.84 -1.86
C LEU A 156 23.29 6.61 -0.60
N ALA A 157 24.59 6.71 -0.29
CA ALA A 157 25.11 7.37 0.90
C ALA A 157 24.34 7.01 2.20
N THR A 158 23.99 5.73 2.36
CA THR A 158 23.18 5.25 3.49
C THR A 158 23.94 4.20 4.32
N SER A 159 23.28 3.57 5.29
CA SER A 159 23.86 2.46 6.06
C SER A 159 23.28 1.11 5.62
N ARG A 160 23.94 0.00 6.01
CA ARG A 160 23.43 -1.36 5.73
C ARG A 160 22.02 -1.58 6.28
N LYS A 161 21.68 -0.92 7.39
CA LYS A 161 20.33 -0.97 7.99
C LYS A 161 19.23 -0.58 7.00
N TYR A 162 19.49 0.39 6.12
CA TYR A 162 18.54 0.84 5.10
C TYR A 162 18.78 0.17 3.74
N ALA A 163 20.05 -0.05 3.37
CA ALA A 163 20.38 -0.61 2.06
C ALA A 163 19.85 -2.04 1.88
N VAL A 164 19.89 -2.88 2.93
CA VAL A 164 19.38 -4.27 2.87
C VAL A 164 17.89 -4.31 2.54
N PRO A 165 16.98 -3.72 3.33
CA PRO A 165 15.55 -3.76 3.04
C PRO A 165 15.18 -2.98 1.76
N LEU A 166 15.93 -1.94 1.38
CA LEU A 166 15.72 -1.26 0.11
C LEU A 166 16.07 -2.14 -1.09
N CYS A 167 17.14 -2.91 -0.98
CA CYS A 167 17.50 -3.91 -1.97
C CYS A 167 16.46 -5.04 -2.06
N GLU A 168 15.92 -5.50 -0.94
CA GLU A 168 14.82 -6.48 -0.91
C GLU A 168 13.56 -5.93 -1.57
N TRP A 169 13.24 -4.64 -1.31
CA TRP A 169 12.15 -3.96 -1.98
C TRP A 169 12.37 -3.90 -3.51
N LEU A 170 13.54 -3.47 -3.98
CA LEU A 170 13.88 -3.44 -5.41
C LEU A 170 13.78 -4.83 -6.07
N ASP A 171 14.23 -5.88 -5.36
CA ASP A 171 14.12 -7.26 -5.83
C ASP A 171 12.65 -7.68 -5.96
N SER A 172 11.81 -7.36 -4.96
CA SER A 172 10.38 -7.69 -4.97
C SER A 172 9.57 -6.95 -6.03
N THR A 173 9.98 -5.74 -6.40
CA THR A 173 9.36 -4.99 -7.50
C THR A 173 9.90 -5.40 -8.87
N GLY A 174 10.86 -6.33 -8.93
CA GLY A 174 11.51 -6.76 -10.17
C GLY A 174 12.48 -5.73 -10.76
N ALA A 175 12.86 -4.70 -10.01
CA ALA A 175 13.81 -3.68 -10.45
C ALA A 175 15.24 -4.22 -10.44
N THR A 176 15.56 -5.03 -9.44
CA THR A 176 16.81 -5.80 -9.38
C THR A 176 16.54 -7.29 -9.28
N LYS A 177 17.57 -8.10 -9.54
CA LYS A 177 17.54 -9.54 -9.31
C LYS A 177 18.82 -9.95 -8.59
N ARG A 178 18.66 -10.59 -7.43
CA ARG A 178 19.78 -11.16 -6.68
C ARG A 178 20.42 -12.33 -7.43
N GLN A 179 21.74 -12.30 -7.53
CA GLN A 179 22.59 -13.35 -8.11
C GLN A 179 23.79 -13.56 -7.18
N GLY A 180 23.69 -14.54 -6.28
CA GLY A 180 24.68 -14.69 -5.19
C GLY A 180 24.71 -13.46 -4.28
N ASP A 181 25.88 -12.78 -4.25
CA ASP A 181 26.14 -11.60 -3.41
C ASP A 181 25.92 -10.26 -4.13
N VAL A 182 25.60 -10.31 -5.43
CA VAL A 182 25.35 -9.12 -6.26
C VAL A 182 23.91 -9.03 -6.71
N ARG A 183 23.53 -7.85 -7.21
CA ARG A 183 22.26 -7.56 -7.86
C ARG A 183 22.50 -7.09 -9.27
N ALA A 184 21.89 -7.77 -10.22
CA ALA A 184 21.80 -7.34 -11.62
C ALA A 184 20.46 -6.63 -11.87
N LEU A 185 20.30 -6.01 -13.04
CA LEU A 185 19.01 -5.47 -13.46
C LEU A 185 17.97 -6.59 -13.52
N GLY A 186 16.78 -6.29 -13.01
CA GLY A 186 15.62 -7.17 -13.06
C GLY A 186 14.84 -7.01 -14.36
N SER A 187 13.62 -7.55 -14.37
CA SER A 187 12.71 -7.49 -15.52
C SER A 187 11.98 -6.14 -15.66
N HIS A 188 11.96 -5.33 -14.58
CA HIS A 188 11.27 -4.05 -14.50
C HIS A 188 12.19 -2.98 -13.86
N PRO A 189 13.34 -2.67 -14.48
CA PRO A 189 14.42 -1.87 -13.89
C PRO A 189 14.15 -0.38 -13.70
#